data_AF-M1S3K9-F1
#
_entry.id   AF-M1S3K9-F1
#
_cell.length_a   1.000
_cell.length_b   1.000
_cell.length_c   1.000
_cell.angle_alpha   90.00
_cell.angle_beta   90.00
_cell.angle_gamma   90.00
#
_symmetry.space_group_name_H-M   'P 1'
#
loop_
_entity.id
_entity.type
_entity.pdbx_description
1 polymer ?
#
loop_
_entity_poly.entity_id
_entity_poly.type
_entity_poly.pdbx_seq_one_letter_code
_entity_poly.pdbx_strand_id
1 'polypeptide(L)'
;MDLDRTNDHVFDNTTGVVRAVMEMSNKLQYAKADQYVILVKEVGLALKSLLTSVDEVTARIPSDLHREIEMAHKVLSSDMANLIEKMKLAQKYSNTTLDQEYKKGMLQSGHILAMDAKNLLDAVDSARIKSHQINQS
;
A
#
# COMPACT_ATOMS: atom_id res chain seq x y z
N MET A 1 14.72 -11.09 -18.20
CA MET A 1 15.45 -9.85 -17.95
C MET A 1 15.13 -9.51 -16.52
N ASP A 2 16.02 -9.85 -15.59
CA ASP A 2 15.81 -9.54 -14.18
C ASP A 2 15.97 -8.03 -14.00
N LEU A 3 15.00 -7.40 -13.35
CA LEU A 3 15.10 -5.99 -13.01
C LEU A 3 16.21 -5.83 -11.98
N ASP A 4 17.16 -4.95 -12.26
CA ASP A 4 18.18 -4.58 -11.28
C ASP A 4 17.47 -3.93 -10.08
N ARG A 5 17.49 -4.61 -8.93
CA ARG A 5 16.89 -4.14 -7.68
C ARG A 5 17.82 -3.24 -6.89
N THR A 6 19.05 -3.03 -7.37
CA THR A 6 20.01 -2.13 -6.73
C THR A 6 19.46 -0.70 -6.79
N ASN A 7 19.13 -0.12 -5.65
CA ASN A 7 18.43 1.18 -5.50
C ASN A 7 16.99 1.23 -6.05
N ASP A 8 16.25 0.11 -6.03
CA ASP A 8 14.82 0.15 -6.36
C ASP A 8 13.97 0.67 -5.18
N HIS A 9 13.87 2.00 -5.09
CA HIS A 9 13.07 2.66 -4.06
C HIS A 9 11.59 2.26 -4.08
N VAL A 10 11.04 1.82 -5.23
CA VAL A 10 9.66 1.33 -5.31
C VAL A 10 9.55 -0.02 -4.59
N PHE A 11 10.49 -0.94 -4.83
CA PHE A 11 10.53 -2.22 -4.13
C PHE A 11 10.70 -2.06 -2.61
N ASP A 12 11.63 -1.20 -2.19
CA ASP A 12 11.88 -0.93 -0.77
C ASP A 12 10.64 -0.34 -0.08
N ASN A 13 9.99 0.63 -0.71
CA ASN A 13 8.78 1.24 -0.18
C ASN A 13 7.58 0.28 -0.17
N THR A 14 7.43 -0.57 -1.19
CA THR A 14 6.40 -1.64 -1.19
C THR A 14 6.63 -2.61 -0.03
N THR A 15 7.88 -3.01 0.20
CA THR A 15 8.23 -3.85 1.35
C THR A 15 7.94 -3.13 2.67
N GLY A 16 8.19 -1.81 2.73
CA GLY A 16 7.84 -0.95 3.86
C GLY A 16 6.34 -0.96 4.17
N VAL A 17 5.48 -0.86 3.15
CA VAL A 17 4.01 -0.95 3.31
C VAL A 17 3.60 -2.31 3.86
N VAL A 18 4.11 -3.40 3.28
CA VAL A 18 3.80 -4.76 3.73
C VAL A 18 4.24 -4.95 5.19
N ARG A 19 5.43 -4.44 5.56
CA ARG A 19 5.93 -4.48 6.94
C ARG A 19 5.04 -3.68 7.90
N ALA A 20 4.65 -2.46 7.52
CA ALA A 20 3.77 -1.63 8.34
C ALA A 20 2.41 -2.31 8.59
N VAL A 21 1.84 -2.97 7.58
CA VAL A 21 0.59 -3.74 7.72
C VAL A 21 0.78 -4.96 8.63
N MET A 22 1.89 -5.71 8.50
CA MET A 22 2.20 -6.82 9.40
C MET A 22 2.35 -6.35 10.85
N GLU A 23 3.06 -5.25 11.08
CA GLU A 23 3.21 -4.66 12.41
C GLU A 23 1.89 -4.16 12.98
N MET A 24 1.06 -3.50 12.18
CA MET A 24 -0.29 -3.11 12.56
C MET A 24 -1.09 -4.34 13.00
N SER A 25 -1.04 -5.43 12.24
CA SER A 25 -1.76 -6.67 12.57
C SER A 25 -1.32 -7.28 13.90
N ASN A 26 -0.01 -7.34 14.14
CA ASN A 26 0.56 -7.85 15.38
C ASN A 26 0.20 -6.95 16.58
N LYS A 27 0.27 -5.62 16.42
CA LYS A 27 -0.02 -4.66 17.49
C LYS A 27 -1.52 -4.55 17.79
N LEU A 28 -2.39 -4.69 16.78
CA LEU A 28 -3.85 -4.52 16.93
C LEU A 28 -4.47 -5.51 17.93
N GLN A 29 -3.88 -6.69 18.10
CA GLN A 29 -4.37 -7.71 19.04
C GLN A 29 -4.40 -7.21 20.50
N TYR A 30 -3.41 -6.39 20.88
CA TYR A 30 -3.24 -5.88 22.25
C TYR A 30 -3.45 -4.37 22.37
N ALA A 31 -3.61 -3.68 21.24
CA ALA A 31 -3.79 -2.24 21.20
C ALA A 31 -5.15 -1.81 21.75
N LYS A 32 -5.16 -0.66 22.41
CA LYS A 32 -6.38 0.04 22.79
C LYS A 32 -6.89 0.91 21.63
N ALA A 33 -8.17 1.27 21.67
CA ALA A 33 -8.85 1.98 20.59
C ALA A 33 -8.25 3.38 20.27
N ASP A 34 -7.64 4.03 21.25
CA ASP A 34 -6.88 5.28 21.10
C ASP A 34 -5.58 5.10 20.30
N GLN A 35 -5.03 3.88 20.26
CA GLN A 35 -3.79 3.57 19.55
C GLN A 35 -3.99 3.19 18.08
N TYR A 36 -5.22 2.85 17.65
CA TYR A 36 -5.48 2.42 16.26
C TYR A 36 -5.09 3.48 15.24
N VAL A 37 -5.28 4.77 15.58
CA VAL A 37 -4.91 5.90 14.72
C VAL A 37 -3.41 5.92 14.44
N ILE A 38 -2.58 5.63 15.45
CA ILE A 38 -1.12 5.57 15.29
C ILE A 38 -0.75 4.40 14.38
N LEU A 39 -1.37 3.23 14.56
CA LEU A 39 -1.09 2.06 13.72
C LEU A 39 -1.41 2.32 12.24
N VAL A 40 -2.57 2.91 11.95
CA VAL A 40 -2.97 3.25 10.56
C VAL A 40 -2.12 4.37 9.99
N LYS A 41 -1.70 5.33 10.82
CA LYS A 41 -0.81 6.41 10.39
C LYS A 41 0.52 5.88 9.84
N GLU A 42 1.14 4.90 10.51
CA GLU A 42 2.39 4.29 10.03
C GLU A 42 2.21 3.63 8.66
N VAL A 43 1.10 2.93 8.43
CA VAL A 43 0.76 2.38 7.10
C VAL A 43 0.59 3.49 6.06
N GLY A 44 -0.09 4.59 6.42
CA GLY A 44 -0.27 5.74 5.54
C GLY A 44 1.04 6.46 5.18
N LEU A 45 2.00 6.54 6.11
CA LEU A 45 3.33 7.11 5.85
C LEU A 45 4.15 6.23 4.90
N ALA A 46 4.14 4.92 5.12
CA ALA A 46 4.77 3.96 4.22
C ALA A 46 4.15 4.04 2.81
N LEU A 47 2.81 4.10 2.74
CA LEU A 47 2.10 4.21 1.47
C LEU A 47 2.46 5.51 0.75
N LYS A 48 2.47 6.65 1.45
CA LYS A 48 2.86 7.94 0.85
C LYS A 48 4.26 7.87 0.23
N SER A 49 5.21 7.24 0.92
CA SER A 49 6.58 7.07 0.42
C SER A 49 6.61 6.23 -0.85
N LEU A 50 5.84 5.12 -0.89
CA LEU A 50 5.67 4.30 -2.09
C LEU A 50 5.12 5.11 -3.27
N LEU A 51 4.01 5.82 -3.07
CA LEU A 51 3.37 6.60 -4.14
C LEU A 51 4.32 7.68 -4.69
N THR A 52 5.06 8.37 -3.82
CA THR A 52 6.07 9.35 -4.25
C THR A 52 7.15 8.71 -5.12
N SER A 53 7.71 7.57 -4.72
CA SER A 53 8.70 6.87 -5.55
C SER A 53 8.12 6.34 -6.86
N VAL A 54 6.86 5.92 -6.88
CA VAL A 54 6.17 5.50 -8.10
C VAL A 54 5.98 6.68 -9.05
N ASP A 55 5.58 7.85 -8.55
CA ASP A 55 5.44 9.07 -9.35
C ASP A 55 6.77 9.48 -10.02
N GLU A 56 7.87 9.42 -9.26
CA GLU A 56 9.23 9.71 -9.76
C GLU A 56 9.66 8.75 -10.88
N VAL A 57 9.29 7.47 -10.78
CA VAL A 57 9.58 6.47 -11.81
C VAL A 57 8.68 6.65 -13.01
N THR A 58 7.38 6.90 -12.79
CA THR A 58 6.38 7.09 -13.85
C THR A 58 6.75 8.29 -14.73
N ALA A 59 7.26 9.37 -14.14
CA ALA A 59 7.76 10.54 -14.87
C ALA A 59 8.92 10.24 -15.84
N ARG A 60 9.62 9.11 -15.70
CA ARG A 60 10.73 8.68 -16.56
C ARG A 60 10.33 7.64 -17.61
N ILE A 61 9.09 7.16 -17.56
CA ILE A 61 8.55 6.14 -18.47
C ILE A 61 7.66 6.84 -19.52
N PRO A 62 7.57 6.31 -20.76
CA PRO A 62 6.63 6.84 -21.77
C PRO A 62 5.17 6.85 -21.30
N SER A 63 4.41 7.88 -21.69
CA SER A 63 3.01 8.09 -21.28
C SER A 63 2.08 6.93 -21.62
N ASP A 64 2.38 6.20 -22.70
CA ASP A 64 1.58 5.06 -23.16
C ASP A 64 1.57 3.90 -22.14
N LEU A 65 2.51 3.89 -21.19
CA LEU A 65 2.63 2.90 -20.13
C LEU A 65 2.13 3.41 -18.76
N HIS A 66 1.72 4.69 -18.66
CA HIS A 66 1.29 5.29 -17.38
C HIS A 66 -0.05 4.74 -16.91
N ARG A 67 -0.96 4.40 -17.83
CA ARG A 67 -2.34 4.03 -17.52
C ARG A 67 -2.46 2.91 -16.48
N GLU A 68 -1.65 1.87 -16.59
CA GLU A 68 -1.69 0.72 -15.69
C GLU A 68 -1.22 1.11 -14.27
N ILE A 69 -0.16 1.91 -14.19
CA ILE A 69 0.38 2.44 -12.93
C ILE A 69 -0.62 3.39 -12.27
N GLU A 70 -1.22 4.31 -13.03
CA GLU A 70 -2.22 5.25 -12.50
C GLU A 70 -3.46 4.56 -11.94
N MET A 71 -3.94 3.49 -12.59
CA MET A 71 -5.06 2.71 -12.09
C MET A 71 -4.70 2.03 -10.77
N ALA A 72 -3.54 1.39 -10.68
CA ALA A 72 -3.06 0.78 -9.44
C ALA A 72 -2.89 1.83 -8.34
N HIS A 73 -2.30 2.99 -8.64
CA HIS A 73 -2.16 4.11 -7.70
C HIS A 73 -3.51 4.56 -7.12
N LYS A 74 -4.56 4.64 -7.96
CA LYS A 74 -5.93 4.98 -7.52
C LYS A 74 -6.54 3.90 -6.64
N VAL A 75 -6.30 2.62 -6.95
CA VAL A 75 -6.75 1.49 -6.12
C VAL A 75 -6.15 1.59 -4.72
N LEU A 76 -4.82 1.74 -4.58
CA LEU A 76 -4.18 1.87 -3.26
C LEU A 76 -4.70 3.07 -2.45
N SER A 77 -4.96 4.19 -3.13
CA SER A 77 -5.54 5.37 -2.48
C SER A 77 -6.93 5.10 -1.92
N SER A 78 -7.74 4.32 -2.66
CA SER A 78 -9.05 3.86 -2.21
C SER A 78 -8.93 2.87 -1.05
N ASP A 79 -7.98 1.93 -1.09
CA ASP A 79 -7.77 0.95 -0.03
C ASP A 79 -7.35 1.61 1.28
N MET A 80 -6.51 2.64 1.20
CA MET A 80 -6.12 3.43 2.38
C MET A 80 -7.32 4.16 2.98
N ALA A 81 -8.18 4.74 2.15
CA ALA A 81 -9.42 5.39 2.62
C ALA A 81 -10.33 4.38 3.32
N ASN A 82 -10.49 3.18 2.75
CA ASN A 82 -11.27 2.09 3.34
C ASN A 82 -10.67 1.61 4.67
N LEU A 83 -9.35 1.45 4.75
CA LEU A 83 -8.66 1.10 6.00
C LEU A 83 -8.93 2.14 7.10
N ILE A 84 -8.86 3.44 6.77
CA ILE A 84 -9.19 4.53 7.70
C ILE A 84 -10.65 4.43 8.15
N GLU A 85 -11.58 4.16 7.24
CA GLU A 85 -12.99 3.98 7.59
C GLU A 85 -13.19 2.80 8.55
N LYS A 86 -12.61 1.64 8.27
CA LYS A 86 -12.69 0.47 9.16
C LYS A 86 -12.06 0.73 10.52
N MET A 87 -10.95 1.46 10.57
CA MET A 87 -10.33 1.87 11.82
C MET A 87 -11.24 2.80 12.63
N LYS A 88 -11.94 3.75 11.99
CA LYS A 88 -12.90 4.64 12.69
C LYS A 88 -14.05 3.84 13.29
N LEU A 89 -14.55 2.84 12.56
CA LEU A 89 -15.58 1.93 13.06
C LEU A 89 -15.05 1.08 14.23
N ALA A 90 -13.86 0.50 14.11
CA ALA A 90 -13.22 -0.25 15.19
C ALA A 90 -13.01 0.58 16.44
N GLN A 91 -12.63 1.85 16.29
CA GLN A 91 -12.50 2.77 17.42
C GLN A 91 -13.86 3.08 18.06
N LYS A 92 -14.87 3.40 17.24
CA LYS A 92 -16.23 3.75 17.68
C LYS A 92 -16.93 2.61 18.44
N TYR A 93 -16.76 1.37 17.99
CA TYR A 93 -17.43 0.20 18.54
C TYR A 93 -16.57 -0.65 19.48
N SER A 94 -15.40 -0.12 19.90
CA SER A 94 -14.42 -0.81 20.75
C SER A 94 -14.93 -1.29 22.11
N ASN A 95 -15.97 -0.62 22.65
CA ASN A 95 -16.58 -0.96 23.93
C ASN A 95 -17.86 -1.81 23.78
N THR A 96 -18.09 -2.41 22.61
CA THR A 96 -19.29 -3.20 22.31
C THR A 96 -18.93 -4.65 22.01
N THR A 97 -19.94 -5.52 21.91
CA THR A 97 -19.75 -6.92 21.50
C THR A 97 -19.22 -7.08 20.07
N LEU A 98 -19.21 -6.01 19.27
CA LEU A 98 -18.73 -5.99 17.89
C LEU A 98 -17.24 -5.61 17.74
N ASP A 99 -16.51 -5.31 18.82
CA ASP A 99 -15.09 -4.89 18.78
C ASP A 99 -14.22 -5.82 17.91
N GLN A 100 -14.35 -7.13 18.14
CA GLN A 100 -13.56 -8.13 17.42
C GLN A 100 -13.89 -8.20 15.93
N GLU A 101 -15.15 -7.99 15.57
CA GLU A 101 -15.60 -7.98 14.17
C GLU A 101 -15.02 -6.77 13.43
N TYR A 102 -15.07 -5.58 14.05
CA TYR A 102 -14.49 -4.38 13.43
C TYR A 102 -12.96 -4.40 13.38
N LYS A 103 -12.29 -4.98 14.39
CA LYS A 103 -10.85 -5.26 14.32
C LYS A 103 -10.52 -6.18 13.15
N LYS A 104 -11.28 -7.26 12.97
CA LYS A 104 -11.11 -8.17 11.82
C LYS A 104 -11.30 -7.44 10.50
N GLY A 105 -12.31 -6.58 10.39
CA GLY A 105 -12.54 -5.74 9.20
C GLY A 105 -11.35 -4.81 8.92
N MET A 106 -10.78 -4.18 9.95
CA MET A 106 -9.57 -3.37 9.81
C MET A 106 -8.36 -4.18 9.33
N LEU A 107 -8.15 -5.39 9.86
CA LEU A 107 -7.07 -6.29 9.41
C LEU A 107 -7.25 -6.71 7.95
N GLN A 108 -8.48 -7.05 7.55
CA GLN A 108 -8.78 -7.43 6.17
C GLN A 108 -8.48 -6.28 5.20
N SER A 109 -8.92 -5.06 5.51
CA SER A 109 -8.58 -3.88 4.70
C SER A 109 -7.07 -3.63 4.64
N GLY A 110 -6.34 -3.82 5.74
CA GLY A 110 -4.88 -3.73 5.75
C GLY A 110 -4.21 -4.76 4.84
N HIS A 111 -4.68 -6.00 4.85
CA HIS A 111 -4.15 -7.06 3.98
C HIS A 111 -4.41 -6.79 2.50
N ILE A 112 -5.61 -6.31 2.15
CA ILE A 112 -5.94 -5.91 0.77
C ILE A 112 -4.96 -4.81 0.32
N LEU A 113 -4.79 -3.76 1.12
CA LEU A 113 -3.83 -2.68 0.83
C LEU A 113 -2.40 -3.21 0.60
N ALA A 114 -1.94 -4.16 1.41
CA ALA A 114 -0.62 -4.76 1.24
C ALA A 114 -0.50 -5.63 -0.03
N MET A 115 -1.59 -6.29 -0.45
CA MET A 115 -1.64 -7.02 -1.72
C MET A 115 -1.61 -6.05 -2.90
N ASP A 116 -2.40 -4.99 -2.85
CA ASP A 116 -2.45 -3.99 -3.92
C ASP A 116 -1.15 -3.20 -4.03
N ALA A 117 -0.44 -2.95 -2.92
CA ALA A 117 0.92 -2.40 -2.95
C ALA A 117 1.91 -3.27 -3.74
N LYS A 118 1.76 -4.60 -3.70
CA LYS A 118 2.55 -5.51 -4.54
C LYS A 118 2.10 -5.45 -6.00
N ASN A 119 0.78 -5.42 -6.24
CA ASN A 119 0.25 -5.27 -7.59
C ASN A 119 0.74 -3.96 -8.26
N LEU A 120 0.89 -2.87 -7.51
CA LEU A 120 1.47 -1.62 -8.01
C LEU A 120 2.95 -1.78 -8.39
N LEU A 121 3.74 -2.46 -7.55
CA LEU A 121 5.13 -2.78 -7.88
C LEU A 121 5.21 -3.60 -9.17
N ASP A 122 4.36 -4.62 -9.32
CA ASP A 122 4.32 -5.48 -10.51
C ASP A 122 3.94 -4.69 -11.78
N ALA A 123 3.01 -3.73 -11.66
CA ALA A 123 2.63 -2.82 -12.75
C ALA A 123 3.79 -1.90 -13.16
N VAL A 124 4.50 -1.32 -12.18
CA VAL A 124 5.68 -0.47 -12.42
C VAL A 124 6.80 -1.28 -13.08
N ASP A 125 7.05 -2.49 -12.58
CA ASP A 125 8.07 -3.40 -13.12
C ASP A 125 7.74 -3.81 -14.56
N SER A 126 6.48 -4.13 -14.83
CA SER A 126 5.99 -4.42 -16.19
C SER A 126 6.19 -3.22 -17.13
N ALA A 127 5.91 -2.00 -16.67
CA ALA A 127 6.14 -0.78 -17.44
C ALA A 127 7.64 -0.51 -17.69
N ARG A 128 8.50 -0.73 -16.69
CA ARG A 128 9.96 -0.62 -16.83
C ARG A 128 10.49 -1.58 -17.89
N ILE A 129 10.07 -2.85 -17.88
CA ILE A 129 10.50 -3.85 -18.87
C ILE A 129 10.05 -3.44 -20.28
N LYS A 130 8.79 -3.04 -20.46
CA LYS A 130 8.25 -2.56 -21.76
C LYS A 130 9.01 -1.33 -22.26
N SER A 131 9.31 -0.38 -21.37
CA SER A 131 10.08 0.83 -21.74
C SER A 131 11.48 0.49 -22.25
N HIS A 132 12.18 -0.49 -21.65
CA HIS A 132 13.49 -0.91 -22.12
C HIS A 132 13.43 -1.57 -23.50
N GLN A 133 12.38 -2.33 -23.80
CA GLN A 133 12.16 -2.94 -25.11
C GLN A 133 11.91 -1.89 -26.20
N ILE A 134 11.13 -0.85 -25.89
CA ILE A 134 10.87 0.27 -26.82
C ILE A 134 12.17 1.02 -27.15
N ASN A 135 13.01 1.29 -26.16
CA ASN A 135 14.27 2.02 -26.37
C ASN A 135 15.36 1.23 -27.12
N GLN A 136 15.17 -0.08 -27.31
CA GLN A 136 16.10 -0.96 -28.07
C GLN A 136 15.59 -1.26 -29.49
N SER A 137 14.42 -0.72 -29.87
CA SER A 137 13.79 -0.90 -31.19
C SER A 137 14.01 0.33 -32.06
#